data_AF-D2RID2-F1
#
_entry.id   AF-D2RID2-F1
#
_cell.length_a   1.000
_cell.length_b   1.000
_cell.length_c   1.000
_cell.angle_alpha   90.00
_cell.angle_beta   90.00
_cell.angle_gamma   90.00
#
_symmetry.space_group_name_H-M   'P 1'
#
loop_
_entity.id
_entity.type
_entity.pdbx_description
1 polymer ?
#
loop_
_entity_poly.entity_id
_entity_poly.type
_entity_poly.pdbx_seq_one_letter_code
_entity_poly.pdbx_strand_id
1 'polypeptide(L)'
;MKLDQVREKIDAIDPQIRSLLMERLDCSKMVAEAKQEAGEINIYRADREQAILKKLSQGVPEDRLPEYLAVVRKIMETSRMYQYGMLFDWNPQLFAKLAENIEIRPGGTRVVVRLTRPDQPNAMSSILNMVGDYGYNMQYMELLHFNKPEKTVTFDLTILGDLSETNMQKLMFQLSKESQDFQILKNE
;
A
#
# COMPACT_ATOMS: atom_id res chain seq x y z
N MET A 1 16.08 -4.10 -35.66
CA MET A 1 15.13 -5.15 -35.24
C MET A 1 13.73 -4.67 -35.61
N LYS A 2 12.86 -5.52 -36.18
CA LYS A 2 11.47 -5.12 -36.48
C LYS A 2 10.64 -5.10 -35.20
N LEU A 3 9.55 -4.31 -35.19
CA LEU A 3 8.66 -4.17 -34.02
C LEU A 3 8.18 -5.52 -33.48
N ASP A 4 7.78 -6.43 -34.36
CA ASP A 4 7.25 -7.74 -33.95
C ASP A 4 8.31 -8.59 -33.24
N GLN A 5 9.56 -8.54 -33.70
CA GLN A 5 10.68 -9.21 -33.03
C GLN A 5 10.99 -8.61 -31.66
N VAL A 6 10.71 -7.32 -31.44
CA VAL A 6 10.84 -6.70 -30.11
C VAL A 6 9.74 -7.21 -29.18
N ARG A 7 8.50 -7.30 -29.68
CA ARG A 7 7.35 -7.79 -28.92
C ARG A 7 7.51 -9.26 -28.53
N GLU A 8 7.95 -10.11 -29.45
CA GLU A 8 8.27 -11.52 -29.13
C GLU A 8 9.30 -11.67 -28.00
N LYS A 9 10.28 -10.75 -27.92
CA LYS A 9 11.23 -10.74 -26.80
C LYS A 9 10.58 -10.33 -25.48
N ILE A 10 9.66 -9.37 -25.49
CA ILE A 10 8.90 -8.97 -24.29
C ILE A 10 8.03 -10.14 -23.83
N ASP A 11 7.31 -10.78 -24.75
CA ASP A 11 6.44 -11.92 -24.47
C ASP A 11 7.22 -13.10 -23.86
N ALA A 12 8.49 -13.26 -24.21
CA ALA A 12 9.37 -14.27 -23.62
C ALA A 12 9.93 -13.87 -22.24
N ILE A 13 9.99 -12.57 -21.92
CA ILE A 13 10.47 -12.03 -20.64
C ILE A 13 9.36 -12.06 -19.59
N ASP A 14 8.12 -11.74 -19.95
CA ASP A 14 7.00 -11.61 -19.01
C ASP A 14 6.76 -12.86 -18.13
N PRO A 15 6.84 -14.11 -18.65
CA PRO A 15 6.74 -15.30 -17.82
C PRO A 15 7.86 -15.43 -16.79
N GLN A 16 9.07 -14.94 -17.11
CA GLN A 16 10.23 -14.96 -16.20
C GLN A 16 10.03 -13.94 -15.08
N ILE A 17 9.56 -12.73 -15.43
CA ILE A 17 9.18 -11.71 -14.44
C ILE A 17 8.11 -12.27 -13.50
N ARG A 18 7.06 -12.90 -14.04
CA ARG A 18 6.02 -13.54 -13.23
C ARG A 18 6.60 -14.55 -12.25
N SER A 19 7.48 -15.45 -12.73
CA SER A 19 8.11 -16.46 -11.87
C SER A 19 8.86 -15.82 -10.69
N LEU A 20 9.67 -14.80 -10.95
CA LEU A 20 10.44 -14.09 -9.93
C LEU A 20 9.54 -13.32 -8.96
N LEU A 21 8.44 -12.73 -9.45
CA LEU A 21 7.49 -12.03 -8.59
C LEU A 21 6.72 -12.99 -7.67
N MET A 22 6.36 -14.19 -8.15
CA MET A 22 5.71 -15.20 -7.30
C MET A 22 6.65 -15.68 -6.18
N GLU A 23 7.90 -16.01 -6.52
CA GLU A 23 8.90 -16.39 -5.52
C GLU A 23 9.13 -15.27 -4.49
N ARG A 24 9.11 -14.01 -4.94
CA ARG A 24 9.22 -12.85 -4.05
C ARG A 24 8.00 -12.68 -3.14
N LEU A 25 6.79 -13.02 -3.61
CA LEU A 25 5.59 -13.04 -2.76
C LEU A 25 5.63 -14.17 -1.74
N ASP A 26 6.17 -15.35 -2.10
CA ASP A 26 6.41 -16.44 -1.14
C ASP A 26 7.35 -15.99 -0.01
N CYS A 27 8.45 -15.31 -0.38
CA CYS A 27 9.34 -14.68 0.61
C CYS A 27 8.60 -13.64 1.48
N SER A 28 7.69 -12.88 0.89
CA SER A 28 6.91 -11.87 1.62
C SER A 28 5.96 -12.52 2.63
N LYS A 29 5.36 -13.65 2.28
CA LYS A 29 4.57 -14.48 3.19
C LYS A 29 5.41 -14.97 4.36
N MET A 30 6.59 -15.54 4.11
CA MET A 30 7.48 -15.99 5.18
C MET A 30 7.86 -14.84 6.13
N VAL A 31 8.06 -13.63 5.61
CA VAL A 31 8.30 -12.44 6.45
C VAL A 31 7.09 -12.09 7.31
N ALA A 32 5.87 -12.20 6.79
CA ALA A 32 4.65 -11.94 7.57
C ALA A 32 4.45 -12.97 8.68
N GLU A 33 4.69 -14.26 8.39
CA GLU A 33 4.64 -15.35 9.37
C GLU A 33 5.65 -15.12 10.50
N ALA A 34 6.92 -14.87 10.16
CA ALA A 34 7.97 -14.60 11.15
C ALA A 34 7.69 -13.35 12.01
N LYS A 35 7.14 -12.29 11.41
CA LYS A 35 6.74 -11.08 12.14
C LYS A 35 5.59 -11.34 13.10
N GLN A 36 4.57 -12.09 12.66
CA GLN A 36 3.46 -12.46 13.52
C GLN A 36 3.91 -13.31 14.71
N GLU A 37 4.77 -14.30 14.49
CA GLU A 37 5.34 -15.13 15.58
C GLU A 37 6.12 -14.28 16.60
N ALA A 38 6.78 -13.22 16.13
CA ALA A 38 7.45 -12.23 16.97
C ALA A 38 6.52 -11.18 17.59
N GLY A 39 5.21 -11.20 17.30
CA GLY A 39 4.25 -10.21 17.76
C GLY A 39 4.35 -8.83 17.08
N GLU A 40 5.07 -8.72 15.96
CA GLU A 40 5.22 -7.49 15.19
C GLU A 40 4.12 -7.38 14.11
N ILE A 41 3.23 -6.41 14.27
CA ILE A 41 2.09 -6.19 13.35
C ILE A 41 2.34 -5.08 12.31
N ASN A 42 3.56 -4.50 12.31
CA ASN A 42 3.95 -3.44 11.39
C ASN A 42 4.80 -4.05 10.26
N ILE A 43 4.30 -4.06 9.03
CA ILE A 43 5.06 -4.54 7.87
C ILE A 43 5.92 -3.42 7.29
N TYR A 44 5.32 -2.24 7.13
CA TYR A 44 5.96 -1.08 6.51
C TYR A 44 7.08 -0.52 7.39
N ARG A 45 8.25 -0.36 6.78
CA ARG A 45 9.44 0.23 7.39
C ARG A 45 10.12 1.15 6.39
N ALA A 46 9.85 2.44 6.51
CA ALA A 46 10.32 3.46 5.56
C ALA A 46 11.85 3.46 5.40
N ASP A 47 12.59 3.32 6.51
CA ASP A 47 14.06 3.22 6.54
C ASP A 47 14.56 2.04 5.70
N ARG A 48 13.95 0.87 5.88
CA ARG A 48 14.30 -0.36 5.16
C ARG A 48 14.01 -0.23 3.66
N GLU A 49 12.87 0.34 3.29
CA GLU A 49 12.52 0.52 1.88
C GLU A 49 13.45 1.51 1.17
N GLN A 50 13.81 2.61 1.83
CA GLN A 50 14.80 3.54 1.29
C GLN A 50 16.17 2.87 1.11
N ALA A 51 16.59 2.03 2.06
CA ALA A 51 17.83 1.26 1.93
C ALA A 51 17.77 0.27 0.76
N ILE A 52 16.63 -0.40 0.54
CA ILE A 52 16.41 -1.31 -0.59
C ILE A 52 16.46 -0.53 -1.91
N LEU A 53 15.77 0.60 -2.03
CA LEU A 53 15.80 1.43 -3.23
C LEU A 53 17.22 1.90 -3.56
N LYS A 54 17.97 2.38 -2.55
CA LYS A 54 19.37 2.79 -2.72
C LYS A 54 20.27 1.63 -3.14
N LYS A 55 20.04 0.43 -2.62
CA LYS A 55 20.80 -0.76 -3.01
C LYS A 55 20.48 -1.15 -4.47
N LEU A 56 19.20 -1.19 -4.81
CA LEU A 56 18.75 -1.62 -6.14
C LEU A 56 19.01 -0.58 -7.23
N SER A 57 19.20 0.69 -6.89
CA SER A 57 19.64 1.70 -7.86
C SER A 57 21.10 1.54 -8.30
N GLN A 58 21.93 0.82 -7.54
CA GLN A 58 23.35 0.66 -7.87
C GLN A 58 23.51 -0.16 -9.14
N GLY A 59 24.18 0.43 -10.14
CA GLY A 59 24.45 -0.23 -11.43
C GLY A 59 23.31 -0.13 -12.45
N VAL A 60 22.22 0.57 -12.13
CA VAL A 60 21.16 0.86 -13.10
C VAL A 60 21.55 2.09 -13.93
N PRO A 61 21.51 2.02 -15.27
CA PRO A 61 21.78 3.16 -16.14
C PRO A 61 20.89 4.38 -15.85
N GLU A 62 21.45 5.58 -15.91
CA GLU A 62 20.74 6.83 -15.59
C GLU A 62 19.52 7.07 -16.47
N ASP A 63 19.55 6.63 -17.74
CA ASP A 63 18.48 6.79 -18.73
C ASP A 63 17.24 5.93 -18.44
N ARG A 64 17.31 4.99 -17.49
CA ARG A 64 16.21 4.08 -17.11
C ARG A 64 15.96 3.99 -15.60
N LEU A 65 16.77 4.71 -14.82
CA LEU A 65 16.76 4.62 -13.36
C LEU A 65 15.39 5.03 -12.76
N PRO A 66 14.75 6.14 -13.17
CA PRO A 66 13.45 6.55 -12.62
C PRO A 66 12.35 5.48 -12.81
N GLU A 67 12.27 4.90 -14.01
CA GLU A 67 11.29 3.88 -14.39
C GLU A 67 11.51 2.58 -13.60
N TYR A 68 12.76 2.13 -13.52
CA TYR A 68 13.12 0.96 -12.73
C TYR A 68 12.74 1.14 -11.25
N LEU A 69 13.08 2.29 -10.66
CA LEU A 69 12.72 2.56 -9.26
C LEU A 69 11.20 2.66 -9.04
N ALA A 70 10.43 3.10 -10.04
CA ALA A 70 8.97 3.08 -9.97
C ALA A 70 8.43 1.65 -9.90
N VAL A 71 8.96 0.73 -10.72
CA VAL A 71 8.61 -0.69 -10.68
C VAL A 71 8.99 -1.31 -9.32
N VAL A 72 10.19 -1.04 -8.82
CA VAL A 72 10.65 -1.54 -7.51
C VAL A 72 9.74 -1.06 -6.37
N ARG A 73 9.33 0.21 -6.38
CA ARG A 73 8.35 0.74 -5.40
C ARG A 73 7.03 -0.03 -5.46
N LYS A 74 6.46 -0.25 -6.65
CA LYS A 74 5.21 -0.98 -6.81
C LYS A 74 5.31 -2.43 -6.34
N ILE A 75 6.44 -3.09 -6.60
CA ILE A 75 6.72 -4.43 -6.10
C ILE A 75 6.71 -4.45 -4.56
N MET A 76 7.29 -3.44 -3.91
CA MET A 76 7.25 -3.34 -2.43
C MET A 76 5.82 -3.07 -1.93
N GLU A 77 5.11 -2.11 -2.53
CA GLU A 77 3.72 -1.75 -2.18
C GLU A 77 2.78 -2.97 -2.23
N THR A 78 2.81 -3.73 -3.33
CA THR A 78 1.99 -4.94 -3.52
C THR A 78 2.37 -6.07 -2.56
N SER A 79 3.63 -6.16 -2.16
CA SER A 79 4.05 -7.12 -1.13
C SER A 79 3.47 -6.77 0.22
N ARG A 80 3.48 -5.49 0.59
CA ARG A 80 2.86 -5.03 1.84
C ARG A 80 1.36 -5.30 1.84
N MET A 81 0.68 -5.03 0.73
CA MET A 81 -0.74 -5.37 0.57
C MET A 81 -0.99 -6.85 0.86
N TYR A 82 -0.21 -7.74 0.26
CA TYR A 82 -0.34 -9.18 0.50
C TYR A 82 -0.11 -9.54 1.98
N GLN A 83 0.94 -9.00 2.59
CA GLN A 83 1.31 -9.26 3.99
C GLN A 83 0.28 -8.72 4.99
N TYR A 84 -0.22 -7.50 4.78
CA TYR A 84 -1.28 -6.94 5.62
C TYR A 84 -2.61 -7.66 5.45
N GLY A 85 -2.92 -8.13 4.24
CA GLY A 85 -4.06 -9.01 4.01
C GLY A 85 -4.01 -10.27 4.88
N MET A 86 -2.85 -10.93 4.94
CA MET A 86 -2.64 -12.09 5.81
C MET A 86 -2.71 -11.74 7.30
N LEU A 87 -2.05 -10.66 7.74
CA LEU A 87 -2.10 -10.22 9.13
C LEU A 87 -3.53 -9.88 9.59
N PHE A 88 -4.33 -9.28 8.70
CA PHE A 88 -5.75 -9.04 8.95
C PHE A 88 -6.50 -10.36 9.14
N ASP A 89 -6.33 -11.31 8.22
CA ASP A 89 -7.02 -12.61 8.27
C ASP A 89 -6.65 -13.41 9.53
N TRP A 90 -5.39 -13.30 9.99
CA TRP A 90 -4.92 -13.95 11.20
C TRP A 90 -5.32 -13.23 12.49
N ASN A 91 -5.61 -11.92 12.43
CA ASN A 91 -5.85 -11.07 13.59
C ASN A 91 -7.04 -10.12 13.40
N PRO A 92 -8.26 -10.62 13.14
CA PRO A 92 -9.44 -9.79 12.86
C PRO A 92 -9.77 -8.79 14.00
N GLN A 93 -9.40 -9.13 15.24
CA GLN A 93 -9.55 -8.26 16.41
C GLN A 93 -8.78 -6.94 16.32
N LEU A 94 -7.68 -6.88 15.55
CA LEU A 94 -6.92 -5.63 15.39
C LEU A 94 -7.74 -4.59 14.63
N PHE A 95 -8.56 -5.03 13.67
CA PHE A 95 -9.46 -4.14 12.96
C PHE A 95 -10.66 -3.72 13.82
N ALA A 96 -11.19 -4.62 14.65
CA ALA A 96 -12.29 -4.28 15.56
C ALA A 96 -11.94 -3.09 16.48
N LYS A 97 -10.68 -3.01 16.94
CA LYS A 97 -10.18 -1.84 17.69
C LYS A 97 -10.08 -0.58 16.83
N LEU A 98 -9.65 -0.72 15.58
CA LEU A 98 -9.51 0.41 14.65
C LEU A 98 -10.86 1.07 14.35
N ALA A 99 -11.93 0.27 14.30
CA ALA A 99 -13.29 0.72 13.99
C ALA A 99 -14.18 0.80 15.25
N GLU A 100 -13.61 0.83 16.46
CA GLU A 100 -14.38 0.70 17.72
C GLU A 100 -15.47 1.77 17.90
N ASN A 101 -15.26 2.96 17.31
CA ASN A 101 -16.16 4.11 17.39
C ASN A 101 -17.01 4.31 16.13
N ILE A 102 -17.01 3.34 15.20
CA ILE A 102 -17.71 3.42 13.93
C ILE A 102 -18.74 2.32 13.85
N GLU A 103 -19.97 2.69 13.55
CA GLU A 103 -21.02 1.72 13.29
C GLU A 103 -20.84 1.11 11.88
N ILE A 104 -20.53 -0.19 11.84
CA ILE A 104 -20.39 -0.94 10.60
C ILE A 104 -21.72 -1.62 10.29
N ARG A 105 -22.40 -1.13 9.25
CA ARG A 105 -23.62 -1.74 8.71
C ARG A 105 -23.42 -2.01 7.21
N PRO A 106 -23.92 -3.15 6.69
CA PRO A 106 -23.90 -3.41 5.25
C PRO A 106 -24.69 -2.37 4.44
N GLY A 107 -24.27 -2.15 3.21
CA GLY A 107 -24.92 -1.22 2.28
C GLY A 107 -24.37 0.21 2.35
N GLY A 108 -23.26 0.43 3.06
CA GLY A 108 -22.51 1.69 3.00
C GLY A 108 -22.02 1.95 1.57
N THR A 109 -21.90 3.22 1.22
CA THR A 109 -21.45 3.68 -0.10
C THR A 109 -20.15 4.48 -0.03
N ARG A 110 -19.83 5.02 1.15
CA ARG A 110 -18.68 5.88 1.36
C ARG A 110 -18.04 5.66 2.72
N VAL A 111 -16.72 5.66 2.74
CA VAL A 111 -15.92 5.67 3.98
C VAL A 111 -15.06 6.92 3.97
N VAL A 112 -15.16 7.72 5.02
CA VAL A 112 -14.33 8.92 5.20
C VAL A 112 -13.24 8.61 6.22
N VAL A 113 -11.99 8.84 5.83
CA VAL A 113 -10.82 8.62 6.69
C VAL A 113 -9.96 9.86 6.78
N ARG A 114 -9.31 10.05 7.93
CA ARG A 114 -8.25 11.04 8.14
C ARG A 114 -6.91 10.34 8.19
N LEU A 115 -5.88 10.94 7.60
CA LEU A 115 -4.50 10.45 7.71
C LEU A 115 -3.47 11.55 7.52
N THR A 116 -2.29 11.34 8.10
CA THR A 116 -1.12 12.22 7.98
C THR A 116 0.02 11.48 7.24
N ARG A 117 0.66 12.17 6.29
CA ARG A 117 1.77 11.65 5.47
C ARG A 117 2.96 12.59 5.46
N PRO A 118 4.19 12.09 5.26
CA PRO A 118 5.34 12.94 4.99
C PRO A 118 5.11 13.81 3.75
N ASP A 119 5.52 15.06 3.81
CA ASP A 119 5.51 15.99 2.67
C ASP A 119 6.72 15.75 1.77
N GLN A 120 6.66 14.66 1.00
CA GLN A 120 7.71 14.27 0.07
C GLN A 120 7.15 13.54 -1.16
N PRO A 121 7.92 13.46 -2.27
CA PRO A 121 7.49 12.73 -3.46
C PRO A 121 7.06 11.29 -3.17
N ASN A 122 5.99 10.85 -3.83
CA ASN A 122 5.36 9.53 -3.71
C ASN A 122 4.61 9.22 -2.40
N ALA A 123 4.64 10.12 -1.40
CA ALA A 123 3.91 9.89 -0.15
C ALA A 123 2.39 9.86 -0.34
N MET A 124 1.86 10.65 -1.27
CA MET A 124 0.42 10.68 -1.60
C MET A 124 0.03 9.69 -2.70
N SER A 125 0.84 9.56 -3.76
CA SER A 125 0.54 8.59 -4.82
C SER A 125 0.51 7.15 -4.31
N SER A 126 1.32 6.81 -3.30
CA SER A 126 1.23 5.50 -2.63
C SER A 126 -0.13 5.23 -2.00
N ILE A 127 -0.78 6.25 -1.41
CA ILE A 127 -2.13 6.11 -0.84
C ILE A 127 -3.17 5.93 -1.95
N LEU A 128 -3.07 6.74 -3.02
CA LEU A 128 -3.97 6.61 -4.18
C LEU A 128 -3.87 5.22 -4.81
N ASN A 129 -2.64 4.72 -5.00
CA ASN A 129 -2.37 3.38 -5.50
C ASN A 129 -2.95 2.31 -4.58
N MET A 130 -2.77 2.45 -3.26
CA MET A 130 -3.29 1.49 -2.29
C MET A 130 -4.82 1.38 -2.40
N VAL A 131 -5.54 2.50 -2.46
CA VAL A 131 -7.01 2.46 -2.63
C VAL A 131 -7.40 1.73 -3.91
N GLY A 132 -6.72 2.02 -5.02
CA GLY A 132 -6.95 1.35 -6.30
C GLY A 132 -6.58 -0.14 -6.30
N ASP A 133 -5.52 -0.54 -5.61
CA ASP A 133 -5.06 -1.94 -5.51
C ASP A 133 -6.07 -2.83 -4.79
N TYR A 134 -6.82 -2.27 -3.83
CA TYR A 134 -7.94 -2.96 -3.18
C TYR A 134 -9.25 -2.93 -3.99
N GLY A 135 -9.25 -2.27 -5.16
CA GLY A 135 -10.39 -2.22 -6.07
C GLY A 135 -11.39 -1.10 -5.79
N TYR A 136 -11.01 -0.11 -4.98
CA TYR A 136 -11.88 1.02 -4.63
C TYR A 136 -11.49 2.29 -5.38
N ASN A 137 -12.45 3.21 -5.48
CA ASN A 137 -12.23 4.54 -6.05
C ASN A 137 -12.36 5.61 -4.95
N MET A 138 -11.79 6.79 -5.18
CA MET A 138 -11.98 7.94 -4.30
C MET A 138 -12.92 8.96 -4.93
N GLN A 139 -13.67 9.65 -4.08
CA GLN A 139 -14.52 10.76 -4.49
C GLN A 139 -13.90 12.11 -4.12
N TYR A 140 -13.38 12.24 -2.90
CA TYR A 140 -12.82 13.49 -2.41
C TYR A 140 -11.49 13.25 -1.70
N MET A 141 -10.60 14.24 -1.85
CA MET A 141 -9.37 14.37 -1.08
C MET A 141 -9.26 15.84 -0.67
N GLU A 142 -9.29 16.10 0.63
CA GLU A 142 -9.24 17.44 1.18
C GLU A 142 -8.02 17.57 2.08
N LEU A 143 -7.18 18.57 1.78
CA LEU A 143 -6.07 18.90 2.65
C LEU A 143 -6.58 19.72 3.85
N LEU A 144 -6.23 19.28 5.05
CA LEU A 144 -6.58 19.99 6.28
C LEU A 144 -5.43 20.84 6.79
N HIS A 145 -4.22 20.28 6.88
CA HIS A 145 -3.08 20.94 7.52
C HIS A 145 -1.76 20.68 6.78
N PHE A 146 -0.95 21.73 6.69
CA PHE A 146 0.49 21.64 6.41
C PHE A 146 1.25 21.78 7.73
N ASN A 147 1.75 20.66 8.25
CA ASN A 147 2.53 20.63 9.48
C ASN A 147 4.00 20.90 9.13
N LYS A 148 4.34 22.18 8.95
CA LYS A 148 5.66 22.62 8.48
C LYS A 148 6.83 22.17 9.38
N PRO A 149 6.75 22.20 10.72
CA PRO A 149 7.85 21.74 11.57
C PRO A 149 8.18 20.26 11.36
N GLU A 150 7.15 19.42 11.24
CA GLU A 150 7.25 17.96 11.09
C GLU A 150 7.43 17.53 9.62
N LYS A 151 7.25 18.45 8.67
CA LYS A 151 7.20 18.18 7.22
C LYS A 151 6.18 17.09 6.90
N THR A 152 4.97 17.26 7.40
CA THR A 152 3.84 16.36 7.11
C THR A 152 2.62 17.13 6.63
N VAL A 153 1.70 16.40 6.01
CA VAL A 153 0.44 16.88 5.47
C VAL A 153 -0.69 15.95 5.93
N THR A 154 -1.79 16.54 6.40
CA THR A 154 -2.95 15.80 6.89
C THR A 154 -4.13 15.99 5.96
N PHE A 155 -4.75 14.88 5.55
CA PHE A 155 -5.88 14.86 4.62
C PHE A 155 -7.09 14.12 5.19
N ASP A 156 -8.26 14.52 4.74
CA ASP A 156 -9.45 13.67 4.74
C ASP A 156 -9.66 13.09 3.33
N LEU A 157 -9.90 11.77 3.26
CA LEU A 157 -10.19 11.05 2.03
C LEU A 157 -11.59 10.45 2.12
N THR A 158 -12.37 10.60 1.06
CA THR A 158 -13.64 9.89 0.87
C THR A 158 -13.44 8.78 -0.15
N ILE A 159 -13.51 7.53 0.30
CA ILE A 159 -13.38 6.34 -0.52
C ILE A 159 -14.78 5.79 -0.78
N LEU A 160 -15.06 5.45 -2.04
CA LEU A 160 -16.32 4.84 -2.46
C LEU A 160 -16.28 3.34 -2.15
N GLY A 161 -17.24 2.86 -1.37
CA GLY A 161 -17.39 1.46 -1.00
C GLY A 161 -18.02 1.25 0.38
N ASP A 162 -18.26 0.00 0.71
CA ASP A 162 -18.89 -0.41 1.97
C ASP A 162 -17.82 -0.86 2.99
N LEU A 163 -17.82 -0.25 4.18
CA LEU A 163 -16.91 -0.66 5.28
C LEU A 163 -17.16 -2.08 5.79
N SER A 164 -18.33 -2.67 5.51
CA SER A 164 -18.61 -4.07 5.85
C SER A 164 -17.85 -5.07 4.99
N GLU A 165 -17.34 -4.66 3.81
CA GLU A 165 -16.59 -5.53 2.91
C GLU A 165 -15.18 -5.84 3.43
N THR A 166 -14.76 -7.11 3.33
CA THR A 166 -13.45 -7.56 3.79
C THR A 166 -12.29 -6.79 3.14
N ASN A 167 -12.37 -6.48 1.84
CA ASN A 167 -11.30 -5.73 1.16
C ASN A 167 -11.21 -4.29 1.67
N MET A 168 -12.34 -3.64 1.95
CA MET A 168 -12.37 -2.29 2.52
C MET A 168 -11.73 -2.31 3.92
N GLN A 169 -12.06 -3.30 4.74
CA GLN A 169 -11.47 -3.44 6.08
C GLN A 169 -9.96 -3.70 6.01
N LYS A 170 -9.49 -4.53 5.06
CA LYS A 170 -8.05 -4.74 4.81
C LYS A 170 -7.35 -3.46 4.36
N LEU A 171 -7.97 -2.68 3.47
CA LEU A 171 -7.48 -1.36 3.06
C LEU A 171 -7.36 -0.42 4.27
N MET A 172 -8.41 -0.30 5.08
CA MET A 172 -8.39 0.53 6.30
C MET A 172 -7.28 0.09 7.25
N PHE A 173 -7.12 -1.22 7.45
CA PHE A 173 -6.06 -1.77 8.27
C PHE A 173 -4.67 -1.39 7.72
N GLN A 174 -4.41 -1.56 6.43
CA GLN A 174 -3.13 -1.17 5.84
C GLN A 174 -2.88 0.34 5.93
N LEU A 175 -3.88 1.17 5.60
CA LEU A 175 -3.77 2.63 5.72
C LEU A 175 -3.42 3.05 7.16
N SER A 176 -3.99 2.38 8.16
CA SER A 176 -3.69 2.61 9.58
C SER A 176 -2.26 2.26 9.98
N LYS A 177 -1.63 1.31 9.27
CA LYS A 177 -0.26 0.87 9.53
C LYS A 177 0.78 1.66 8.74
N GLU A 178 0.39 2.25 7.62
CA GLU A 178 1.30 3.03 6.77
C GLU A 178 1.19 4.55 7.00
N SER A 179 0.16 5.04 7.69
CA SER A 179 -0.07 6.47 7.91
C SER A 179 -0.04 6.87 9.38
N GLN A 180 0.32 8.13 9.64
CA GLN A 180 0.21 8.74 10.97
C GLN A 180 -1.22 9.23 11.18
N ASP A 181 -1.66 9.32 12.45
CA ASP A 181 -2.96 9.86 12.87
C ASP A 181 -4.17 9.28 12.11
N PHE A 182 -4.06 8.05 11.63
CA PHE A 182 -5.12 7.43 10.85
C PHE A 182 -6.38 7.25 11.70
N GLN A 183 -7.52 7.69 11.17
CA GLN A 183 -8.83 7.52 11.80
C GLN A 183 -9.90 7.28 10.74
N ILE A 184 -10.82 6.37 11.03
CA ILE A 184 -12.08 6.29 10.28
C ILE A 184 -13.01 7.33 10.91
N LEU A 185 -13.44 8.31 10.12
CA LEU A 185 -14.29 9.41 10.57
C LEU A 185 -15.77 9.09 10.42
N LYS A 186 -16.15 8.48 9.28
CA LYS A 186 -17.54 8.21 8.92
C LYS A 186 -17.66 6.97 8.04
N ASN A 187 -18.80 6.30 8.16
CA ASN A 187 -19.29 5.24 7.27
C ASN A 187 -20.70 5.67 6.83
N GLU A 188 -20.86 6.03 5.56
CA GLU A 188 -22.08 6.63 4.98
C GLU A 188 -22.76 5.73 3.95
#